data_AF-A0A2X1PKQ3-F1
#
_entry.id   AF-A0A2X1PKQ3-F1
#
_cell.length_a   1.000
_cell.length_b   1.000
_cell.length_c   1.000
_cell.angle_alpha   90.00
_cell.angle_beta   90.00
_cell.angle_gamma   90.00
#
_symmetry.space_group_name_H-M   'P 1'
#
loop_
_entity.id
_entity.type
_entity.pdbx_description
1 polymer ?
#
loop_
_entity_poly.entity_id
_entity_poly.type
_entity_poly.pdbx_seq_one_letter_code
_entity_poly.pdbx_strand_id
1 'polypeptide(L)'
;MCLVLCLLLRERPKLQKRCSKVGFDWEEISPVFDKVLEELEEVQAEINRTSIEQNKVEEEIGDLLFATVNLARHLKCDPEDALRKANLKFERRFRAVEQAVQQQGKQVNNVPLIELDLLWDEVKKTRKLIEKCGKNFSHFLPHFLR
;
A
#
# COMPACT_ATOMS: atom_id res chain seq x y z
N MET A 1 9.27 -9.05 -6.59
CA MET A 1 8.31 -7.94 -6.42
C MET A 1 9.02 -6.64 -5.99
N CYS A 2 10.07 -6.23 -6.73
CA CYS A 2 10.92 -5.07 -6.44
C CYS A 2 11.05 -4.10 -7.65
N LEU A 3 10.25 -4.33 -8.70
CA LEU A 3 10.44 -3.66 -9.99
C LEU A 3 9.85 -2.25 -10.06
N VAL A 4 8.74 -1.97 -9.35
CA VAL A 4 8.04 -0.69 -9.44
C VAL A 4 8.88 0.47 -8.86
N LEU A 5 9.51 0.26 -7.70
CA LEU A 5 10.35 1.28 -7.08
C LEU A 5 11.69 1.48 -7.82
N CYS A 6 12.26 0.39 -8.36
CA CYS A 6 13.44 0.48 -9.20
C CYS A 6 13.18 1.26 -10.49
N LEU A 7 11.99 1.17 -11.09
CA LEU A 7 11.62 1.94 -12.28
C LEU A 7 11.49 3.44 -11.98
N LEU A 8 10.80 3.82 -10.90
CA LEU A 8 10.67 5.22 -10.48
C LEU A 8 12.01 5.88 -10.17
N LEU A 9 12.98 5.13 -9.63
CA LEU A 9 14.30 5.65 -9.26
C LEU A 9 15.36 5.54 -10.38
N ARG A 10 15.30 4.53 -11.25
CA ARG A 10 16.31 4.34 -12.33
C ARG A 10 16.10 5.27 -13.51
N GLU A 11 14.87 5.62 -13.84
CA GLU A 11 14.59 6.25 -15.14
C GLU A 11 15.00 7.72 -15.22
N ARG A 12 15.12 8.50 -14.13
CA ARG A 12 15.59 9.89 -14.27
C ARG A 12 16.36 10.50 -13.08
N PRO A 13 17.68 10.21 -12.97
CA PRO A 13 18.61 11.05 -12.21
C PRO A 13 18.57 12.53 -12.64
N LYS A 14 18.21 12.78 -13.92
CA LYS A 14 18.04 14.12 -14.50
C LYS A 14 16.76 14.81 -14.05
N LEU A 15 15.68 14.08 -13.74
CA LEU A 15 14.42 14.68 -13.26
C LEU A 15 14.57 15.05 -11.79
N GLN A 16 15.15 14.16 -10.99
CA GLN A 16 15.41 14.42 -9.57
C GLN A 16 16.36 15.62 -9.37
N LYS A 17 17.42 15.75 -10.20
CA LYS A 17 18.31 16.93 -10.25
C LYS A 17 17.66 18.21 -10.80
N ARG A 18 16.59 18.10 -11.59
CA ARG A 18 15.83 19.26 -12.10
C ARG A 18 14.80 19.73 -11.07
N CYS A 19 14.08 18.82 -10.43
CA CYS A 19 13.13 19.16 -9.35
C CYS A 19 13.85 19.81 -8.15
N SER A 20 15.00 19.29 -7.73
CA SER A 20 15.81 19.88 -6.65
C SER A 20 16.46 21.24 -7.02
N LYS A 21 16.60 21.57 -8.31
CA LYS A 21 17.09 22.89 -8.77
C LYS A 21 16.00 23.93 -8.95
N VAL A 22 14.73 23.52 -9.00
CA VAL A 22 13.58 24.40 -9.27
C VAL A 22 12.82 24.74 -7.96
N GLY A 23 13.35 24.35 -6.80
CA GLY A 23 12.72 24.65 -5.51
C GLY A 23 11.62 23.66 -5.11
N PHE A 24 11.65 22.43 -5.66
CA PHE A 24 10.78 21.32 -5.21
C PHE A 24 11.27 20.69 -3.89
N ASP A 25 11.92 21.47 -3.03
CA ASP A 25 12.10 21.18 -1.62
C ASP A 25 10.93 21.87 -0.92
N TRP A 26 9.81 21.17 -0.79
CA TRP A 26 8.72 21.64 0.04
C TRP A 26 9.23 21.67 1.48
N GLU A 27 9.51 22.87 2.01
CA GLU A 27 9.88 23.06 3.42
C GLU A 27 8.74 22.59 4.35
N GLU A 28 7.51 22.61 3.83
CA GLU A 28 6.30 22.20 4.52
C GLU A 28 5.79 20.84 3.99
N ILE A 29 5.33 19.98 4.90
CA ILE A 29 4.81 18.64 4.57
C ILE A 29 3.41 18.72 3.94
N SER A 30 2.64 19.79 4.23
CA SER A 30 1.24 19.92 3.82
C SER A 30 1.05 19.78 2.30
N PRO A 31 1.79 20.51 1.44
CA PRO A 31 1.58 20.44 -0.01
C PRO A 31 1.86 19.05 -0.61
N VAL A 32 2.79 18.29 -0.02
CA VAL A 32 3.11 16.93 -0.46
C VAL A 32 2.00 15.96 -0.07
N PHE A 33 1.40 16.16 1.11
CA PHE A 33 0.25 15.37 1.55
C PHE A 33 -1.00 15.68 0.71
N ASP A 34 -1.24 16.96 0.41
CA ASP A 34 -2.34 17.40 -0.43
C ASP A 34 -2.23 16.81 -1.84
N LYS A 35 -1.02 16.71 -2.38
CA LYS A 35 -0.81 16.04 -3.68
C LYS A 35 -1.18 14.56 -3.64
N VAL A 36 -0.85 13.83 -2.57
CA VAL A 36 -1.28 12.42 -2.43
C VAL A 36 -2.79 12.28 -2.38
N LEU A 37 -3.50 13.25 -1.77
CA LEU A 37 -4.97 13.26 -1.76
C LEU A 37 -5.54 13.53 -3.16
N GLU A 38 -4.96 14.49 -3.89
CA GLU A 38 -5.33 14.81 -5.28
C GLU A 38 -5.23 13.56 -6.19
N GLU A 39 -4.09 12.88 -6.20
CA GLU A 39 -3.91 11.67 -7.03
C GLU A 39 -4.90 10.55 -6.65
N LEU A 40 -5.23 10.45 -5.35
CA LEU A 40 -6.21 9.47 -4.88
C LEU A 40 -7.63 9.80 -5.37
N GLU A 41 -7.97 11.08 -5.42
CA GLU A 41 -9.23 11.58 -5.97
C GLU A 41 -9.30 11.34 -7.50
N GLU A 42 -8.20 11.49 -8.23
CA GLU A 42 -8.12 11.23 -9.66
C GLU A 42 -8.32 9.74 -9.98
N VAL A 43 -7.64 8.83 -9.24
CA VAL A 43 -7.91 7.39 -9.31
C VAL A 43 -9.40 7.10 -9.05
N GLN A 44 -9.97 7.72 -8.00
CA GLN A 44 -11.38 7.52 -7.67
C GLN A 44 -12.31 8.04 -8.78
N ALA A 45 -11.97 9.15 -9.44
CA ALA A 45 -12.74 9.69 -10.55
C ALA A 45 -12.74 8.74 -11.75
N GLU A 46 -11.59 8.15 -12.11
CA GLU A 46 -11.46 7.22 -13.24
C GLU A 46 -12.28 5.93 -13.04
N ILE A 47 -12.25 5.34 -11.85
CA ILE A 47 -12.98 4.09 -11.57
C ILE A 47 -14.50 4.27 -11.44
N ASN A 48 -14.97 5.51 -11.20
CA ASN A 48 -16.39 5.83 -11.07
C ASN A 48 -17.04 6.23 -12.40
N ARG A 49 -16.28 6.25 -13.51
CA ARG A 49 -16.83 6.52 -14.84
C ARG A 49 -17.73 5.38 -15.30
N THR A 50 -18.76 5.71 -16.09
CA THR A 50 -19.66 4.73 -16.71
C THR A 50 -18.93 3.70 -17.58
N SER A 51 -17.82 4.11 -18.19
CA SER A 51 -16.91 3.24 -18.92
C SER A 51 -15.51 3.46 -18.38
N ILE A 52 -14.91 2.42 -17.80
CA ILE A 52 -13.57 2.48 -17.22
C ILE A 52 -12.54 2.31 -18.35
N GLU A 53 -11.68 3.31 -18.52
CA GLU A 53 -10.55 3.25 -19.44
C GLU A 53 -9.31 2.78 -18.68
N GLN A 54 -8.96 1.50 -18.84
CA GLN A 54 -7.89 0.86 -18.06
C GLN A 54 -6.55 1.61 -18.14
N ASN A 55 -6.20 2.17 -19.32
CA ASN A 55 -4.97 2.93 -19.49
C ASN A 55 -4.92 4.20 -18.62
N LYS A 56 -6.06 4.87 -18.43
CA LYS A 56 -6.14 6.06 -17.57
C LYS A 56 -6.05 5.69 -16.09
N VAL A 57 -6.74 4.62 -15.69
CA VAL A 57 -6.59 4.08 -14.33
C VAL A 57 -5.13 3.73 -14.04
N GLU A 58 -4.41 3.15 -14.99
CA GLU A 58 -2.98 2.84 -14.83
C GLU A 58 -2.10 4.09 -14.72
N GLU A 59 -2.44 5.17 -15.45
CA GLU A 59 -1.78 6.48 -15.36
C GLU A 59 -1.95 7.08 -13.95
N GLU A 60 -3.18 7.21 -13.46
CA GLU A 60 -3.46 7.79 -12.14
C GLU A 60 -2.87 6.94 -10.99
N ILE A 61 -2.85 5.61 -11.14
CA ILE A 61 -2.18 4.73 -10.17
C ILE A 61 -0.67 4.98 -10.17
N GLY A 62 -0.08 5.24 -11.34
CA GLY A 62 1.33 5.61 -11.47
C GLY A 62 1.65 6.90 -10.71
N ASP A 63 0.83 7.92 -10.88
CA ASP A 63 1.03 9.22 -10.24
C ASP A 63 0.76 9.17 -8.73
N LEU A 64 -0.23 8.41 -8.26
CA LEU A 64 -0.44 8.12 -6.84
C LEU A 64 0.78 7.41 -6.21
N LEU A 65 1.34 6.41 -6.89
CA LEU A 65 2.56 5.73 -6.41
C LEU A 65 3.76 6.69 -6.37
N PHE A 66 3.88 7.60 -7.34
CA PHE A 66 4.92 8.60 -7.36
C PHE A 66 4.76 9.63 -6.22
N ALA A 67 3.56 10.15 -6.01
CA ALA A 67 3.24 11.09 -4.94
C ALA A 67 3.52 10.47 -3.55
N THR A 68 3.11 9.22 -3.33
CA THR A 68 3.35 8.51 -2.07
C THR A 68 4.84 8.22 -1.82
N VAL A 69 5.62 7.91 -2.85
CA VAL A 69 7.08 7.78 -2.76
C VAL A 69 7.73 9.12 -2.39
N ASN A 70 7.27 10.23 -2.98
CA ASN A 70 7.77 11.56 -2.63
C ASN A 70 7.43 11.93 -1.18
N LEU A 71 6.20 11.66 -0.74
CA LEU A 71 5.80 11.84 0.66
C LEU A 71 6.72 11.08 1.62
N ALA A 72 6.99 9.80 1.33
CA ALA A 72 7.91 9.00 2.14
C ALA A 72 9.31 9.63 2.22
N ARG A 73 9.85 10.11 1.10
CA ARG A 73 11.15 10.80 1.06
C ARG A 73 11.15 12.11 1.86
N HIS A 74 10.09 12.91 1.76
CA HIS A 74 9.91 14.13 2.56
C HIS A 74 9.86 13.84 4.06
N LEU A 75 9.24 12.73 4.45
CA LEU A 75 9.21 12.24 5.83
C LEU A 75 10.52 11.54 6.26
N LYS A 76 11.56 11.56 5.42
CA LYS A 76 12.85 10.90 5.64
C LYS A 76 12.73 9.38 5.84
N CYS A 77 11.69 8.79 5.29
CA CYS A 77 11.49 7.35 5.23
C CYS A 77 12.03 6.82 3.90
N ASP A 78 12.81 5.74 3.96
CA ASP A 78 13.15 4.99 2.75
C ASP A 78 11.90 4.20 2.29
N PRO A 79 11.36 4.47 1.09
CA PRO A 79 10.13 3.82 0.62
C PRO A 79 10.28 2.31 0.42
N GLU A 80 11.47 1.84 0.02
CA GLU A 80 11.75 0.42 -0.21
C GLU A 80 11.69 -0.34 1.11
N ASP A 81 12.39 0.17 2.12
CA ASP A 81 12.42 -0.40 3.45
C ASP A 81 11.06 -0.32 4.14
N ALA A 82 10.32 0.78 3.95
CA ALA A 82 8.97 0.91 4.47
C ALA A 82 8.04 -0.16 3.88
N LEU A 83 8.07 -0.35 2.56
CA LEU A 83 7.27 -1.38 1.88
C LEU A 83 7.71 -2.79 2.28
N ARG A 84 9.01 -3.05 2.39
CA ARG A 84 9.56 -4.33 2.85
C ARG A 84 9.08 -4.67 4.26
N LYS A 85 9.11 -3.72 5.19
CA LYS A 85 8.59 -3.89 6.56
C LYS A 85 7.08 -4.15 6.57
N ALA A 86 6.32 -3.45 5.71
CA ALA A 86 4.89 -3.69 5.56
C ALA A 86 4.59 -5.11 5.06
N ASN A 87 5.32 -5.60 4.06
CA ASN A 87 5.20 -6.96 3.53
C ASN A 87 5.51 -8.02 4.59
N LEU A 88 6.62 -7.88 5.32
CA LEU A 88 6.96 -8.79 6.41
C LEU A 88 5.90 -8.78 7.53
N LYS A 89 5.33 -7.62 7.84
CA LYS A 89 4.23 -7.49 8.80
C LYS A 89 2.98 -8.21 8.32
N PHE A 90 2.64 -8.10 7.04
CA PHE A 90 1.53 -8.81 6.41
C PHE A 90 1.75 -10.32 6.45
N GLU A 91 2.88 -10.81 5.95
CA GLU A 91 3.20 -12.25 5.89
C GLU A 91 3.12 -12.89 7.27
N ARG A 92 3.70 -12.25 8.28
CA ARG A 92 3.67 -12.72 9.66
C ARG A 92 2.25 -12.79 10.23
N ARG A 93 1.38 -11.85 9.89
CA ARG A 93 -0.04 -11.87 10.32
C ARG A 93 -0.80 -12.96 9.59
N PHE A 94 -0.54 -13.12 8.30
CA PHE A 94 -1.17 -14.14 7.49
C PHE A 94 -0.84 -15.54 8.01
N ARG A 95 0.45 -15.84 8.23
CA ARG A 95 0.89 -17.11 8.85
C ARG A 95 0.23 -17.39 10.20
N ALA A 96 -0.01 -16.36 11.02
CA ALA A 96 -0.71 -16.53 12.29
C ALA A 96 -2.19 -16.87 12.11
N VAL A 97 -2.86 -16.29 11.10
CA VAL A 97 -4.22 -16.70 10.71
C VAL A 97 -4.23 -18.14 10.20
N GLU A 98 -3.28 -18.52 9.35
CA GLU A 98 -3.17 -19.91 8.85
C GLU A 98 -3.01 -20.90 10.01
N GLN A 99 -2.16 -20.59 10.99
CA GLN A 99 -1.98 -21.41 12.19
C GLN A 99 -3.27 -21.50 13.02
N ALA A 100 -3.99 -20.39 13.21
CA ALA A 100 -5.25 -20.38 13.93
C ALA A 100 -6.32 -21.24 13.23
N VAL A 101 -6.38 -21.19 11.90
CA VAL A 101 -7.26 -22.06 11.09
C VAL A 101 -6.88 -23.53 11.23
N GLN A 102 -5.59 -23.85 11.15
CA GLN A 102 -5.09 -25.22 11.31
C GLN A 102 -5.38 -25.78 12.71
N GLN A 103 -5.28 -24.96 13.76
CA GLN A 103 -5.64 -25.35 15.13
C GLN A 103 -7.12 -25.73 15.27
N GLN A 104 -7.98 -25.19 14.40
CA GLN A 104 -9.39 -25.58 14.32
C GLN A 104 -9.63 -26.82 13.44
N GLY A 105 -8.58 -27.47 12.94
CA GLY A 105 -8.66 -28.62 12.04
C GLY A 105 -9.18 -28.28 10.65
N LYS A 106 -9.20 -27.00 10.27
CA LYS A 106 -9.67 -26.52 8.97
C LYS A 106 -8.50 -26.20 8.04
N GLN A 107 -8.77 -26.10 6.75
CA GLN A 107 -7.84 -25.56 5.76
C GLN A 107 -8.29 -24.15 5.35
N VAL A 108 -7.34 -23.22 5.21
CA VAL A 108 -7.61 -21.79 4.92
C VAL A 108 -8.49 -21.61 3.69
N ASN A 109 -8.26 -22.41 2.64
CA ASN A 109 -9.02 -22.35 1.39
C ASN A 109 -10.49 -22.79 1.55
N ASN A 110 -10.82 -23.48 2.65
CA ASN A 110 -12.16 -23.97 2.96
C ASN A 110 -12.86 -23.16 4.05
N VAL A 111 -12.23 -22.07 4.53
CA VAL A 111 -12.80 -21.17 5.55
C VAL A 111 -13.46 -19.97 4.87
N PRO A 112 -14.70 -19.61 5.26
CA PRO A 112 -15.35 -18.43 4.71
C PRO A 112 -14.55 -17.16 5.07
N LEU A 113 -14.52 -16.19 4.15
CA LEU A 113 -13.76 -14.94 4.30
C LEU A 113 -14.08 -14.20 5.61
N ILE A 114 -15.34 -14.19 6.02
CA ILE A 114 -15.79 -13.61 7.29
C ILE A 114 -15.07 -14.22 8.50
N GLU A 115 -14.84 -15.54 8.49
CA GLU A 115 -14.15 -16.22 9.58
C GLU A 115 -12.64 -15.92 9.54
N LEU A 116 -12.03 -15.84 8.35
CA LEU A 116 -10.64 -15.39 8.19
C LEU A 116 -10.45 -13.94 8.68
N ASP A 117 -11.43 -13.07 8.45
CA ASP A 117 -11.40 -11.68 8.92
C ASP A 117 -11.45 -11.58 10.45
N LEU A 118 -12.30 -12.39 11.10
CA LEU A 118 -12.36 -12.45 12.56
C LEU A 118 -11.02 -12.90 13.14
N LEU A 119 -10.43 -13.96 12.59
CA LEU A 119 -9.11 -14.45 12.99
C LEU A 119 -8.01 -13.40 12.74
N TRP A 120 -8.07 -12.68 11.63
CA TRP A 120 -7.13 -11.62 11.33
C TRP A 120 -7.21 -10.46 12.34
N ASP A 121 -8.42 -10.07 12.73
CA ASP A 121 -8.64 -9.05 13.75
C ASP A 121 -8.19 -9.51 15.14
N GLU A 122 -8.33 -10.79 15.47
CA GLU A 122 -7.75 -11.40 16.68
C GLU A 122 -6.23 -11.36 16.66
N VAL A 123 -5.59 -11.80 15.56
CA VAL A 123 -4.14 -11.74 15.36
C VAL A 123 -3.60 -10.31 15.49
N LYS A 124 -4.34 -9.31 14.98
CA LYS A 124 -4.03 -7.89 15.18
C LYS A 124 -4.11 -7.48 16.65
N LYS A 125 -5.12 -7.93 17.39
CA LYS A 125 -5.34 -7.59 18.81
C LYS A 125 -4.29 -8.20 19.72
N THR A 126 -3.92 -9.46 19.54
CA THR A 126 -2.92 -10.16 20.36
C THR A 126 -1.52 -9.52 20.27
N ARG A 127 -1.26 -8.71 19.23
CA ARG A 127 0.01 -8.01 19.02
C ARG A 127 -0.06 -6.48 19.20
N LYS A 128 -1.13 -5.94 19.80
CA LYS A 128 -1.40 -4.49 19.92
C LYS A 128 -0.38 -3.65 20.71
N LEU A 129 0.76 -4.18 21.14
CA LEU A 129 1.84 -3.35 21.69
C LEU A 129 2.64 -2.58 20.62
N ILE A 130 2.51 -2.85 19.32
CA ILE A 130 3.19 -2.05 18.29
C ILE A 130 2.27 -1.82 17.05
N GLU A 131 1.93 -0.56 16.82
CA GLU A 131 1.38 0.08 15.60
C GLU A 131 -0.14 0.00 15.29
N LYS A 132 -0.80 1.15 15.54
CA LYS A 132 -2.12 1.54 15.00
C LYS A 132 -2.04 1.70 13.47
N CYS A 133 -2.78 0.88 12.73
CA CYS A 133 -3.41 1.29 11.47
C CYS A 133 -4.65 0.39 11.24
N GLY A 134 -5.84 0.96 11.40
CA GLY A 134 -7.10 0.41 10.90
C GLY A 134 -7.25 0.75 9.41
N LYS A 135 -8.06 0.09 8.58
CA LYS A 135 -9.22 -0.79 8.77
C LYS A 135 -9.28 -1.82 7.60
N ASN A 136 -10.16 -2.81 7.77
CA ASN A 136 -10.78 -3.75 6.80
C ASN A 136 -9.87 -4.52 5.82
N PHE A 137 -9.50 -5.73 6.26
CA PHE A 137 -8.73 -6.72 5.49
C PHE A 137 -9.57 -7.58 4.54
N SER A 138 -10.90 -7.54 4.71
CA SER A 138 -11.89 -8.38 4.03
C SER A 138 -11.85 -8.30 2.51
N HIS A 139 -11.35 -7.20 1.95
CA HIS A 139 -11.28 -7.01 0.50
C HIS A 139 -9.98 -7.55 -0.13
N PHE A 140 -8.91 -7.77 0.65
CA PHE A 140 -7.59 -8.11 0.12
C PHE A 140 -7.29 -9.62 0.04
N LEU A 141 -7.89 -10.42 0.92
CA LEU A 141 -7.67 -11.88 1.00
C LEU A 141 -8.02 -12.67 -0.27
N PRO A 142 -9.15 -12.42 -0.96
CA PRO A 142 -9.58 -13.27 -2.08
C PRO A 142 -8.59 -13.31 -3.25
N HIS A 143 -7.83 -12.22 -3.45
CA HIS A 143 -6.87 -12.09 -4.54
C HIS A 143 -5.47 -12.65 -4.21
N PHE A 144 -5.16 -12.84 -2.92
CA PHE A 144 -3.84 -13.31 -2.48
C PHE A 144 -3.75 -14.83 -2.32
N LEU A 145 -4.89 -15.51 -2.20
CA LEU A 145 -5.03 -16.96 -2.03
C LEU A 145 -5.19 -17.72 -3.36
N ARG A 146 -4.99 -17.06 -4.51
CA ARG A 146 -5.00 -17.69 -5.84
C ARG A 146 -3.59 -17.87 -6.38
#